data_AF-A0A0F5J5W6-F1
#
_entry.id   AF-A0A0F5J5W6-F1
#
_cell.length_a   1.000
_cell.length_b   1.000
_cell.length_c   1.000
_cell.angle_alpha   90.00
_cell.angle_beta   90.00
_cell.angle_gamma   90.00
#
_symmetry.space_group_name_H-M   'P 1'
#
loop_
_entity.id
_entity.type
_entity.pdbx_description
1 polymer ?
#
loop_
_entity_poly.entity_id
_entity_poly.type
_entity_poly.pdbx_seq_one_letter_code
_entity_poly.pdbx_strand_id
1 'polypeptide(L)'
;MKLNTTIFRLLPLLALLGAGLFSCDSIREDLPPCRRHLQFSYTYNMKFADAFAHEMTNQQKAKQMELYIYDKEGRFLSSHTVAGEELTANRVELDLAPGTYRLMAWGGLNEADYTWSTPQPRDPIGDWKMAVKPDSANIVGRELSGLFHGQQELTVKDTEDGTDILFPLVKNTNKLRLVLIDTNSGTAIDPAGFKVAATTVVGNLDASNAPLSSDTFTWLPYYTGTGRVNASDGKPAYSAAIYELNTLRLLDGTATSLRIIQQGETAPFLSVDLTGFLLLTRMESHDISAQEYLDRQDEYTILVYLDMRSGKAHYLEIIVNDWTIRLDDINLGKETHYEQ
;
A
#
# COMPACT_ATOMS: atom_id res chain seq x y z
N MET A 1 -72.77 7.04 29.45
CA MET A 1 -73.53 7.57 30.59
C MET A 1 -72.84 7.11 31.87
N LYS A 2 -72.47 8.08 32.71
CA LYS A 2 -71.91 7.98 34.07
C LYS A 2 -70.43 7.59 34.24
N LEU A 3 -69.77 8.55 34.86
CA LEU A 3 -68.41 8.71 35.32
C LEU A 3 -68.33 8.34 36.82
N ASN A 4 -67.11 8.07 37.31
CA ASN A 4 -66.65 8.15 38.70
C ASN A 4 -67.11 7.03 39.65
N THR A 5 -66.31 6.48 40.58
CA THR A 5 -65.06 6.88 41.28
C THR A 5 -64.60 5.59 42.00
N THR A 6 -63.34 5.27 42.31
CA THR A 6 -62.54 5.81 43.43
C THR A 6 -61.18 5.09 43.49
N ILE A 7 -60.12 5.82 43.17
CA ILE A 7 -58.84 6.00 43.91
C ILE A 7 -58.43 4.92 44.94
N PHE A 8 -57.32 4.21 44.70
CA PHE A 8 -56.08 4.21 45.54
C PHE A 8 -55.09 3.10 45.09
N ARG A 9 -53.78 3.40 45.23
CA ARG A 9 -52.54 2.60 44.97
C ARG A 9 -51.88 2.91 43.62
N LEU A 10 -51.12 4.01 43.49
CA LEU A 10 -49.72 4.21 43.92
C LEU A 10 -48.80 3.02 43.57
N LEU A 11 -48.13 3.11 42.41
CA LEU A 11 -46.67 3.09 42.17
C LEU A 11 -46.32 2.46 40.80
N PRO A 12 -45.28 2.97 40.11
CA PRO A 12 -45.07 2.83 38.68
C PRO A 12 -44.41 1.49 38.32
N LEU A 13 -44.94 0.79 37.32
CA LEU A 13 -44.23 -0.30 36.64
C LEU A 13 -43.38 0.30 35.51
N LEU A 14 -42.39 1.11 35.90
CA LEU A 14 -41.35 1.65 35.03
C LEU A 14 -40.00 1.46 35.72
N ALA A 15 -39.52 0.22 35.76
CA ALA A 15 -38.15 -0.12 36.11
C ALA A 15 -37.90 -1.59 35.78
N LEU A 16 -37.62 -1.90 34.51
CA LEU A 16 -36.79 -3.05 34.13
C LEU A 16 -36.00 -2.70 32.86
N LEU A 17 -35.37 -1.52 32.90
CA LEU A 17 -34.20 -1.17 32.10
C LEU A 17 -33.02 -1.20 33.08
N GLY A 18 -32.00 -2.03 32.83
CA GLY A 18 -30.74 -2.00 33.58
C GLY A 18 -30.41 -3.28 34.35
N ALA A 19 -29.98 -4.31 33.64
CA ALA A 19 -29.05 -5.33 34.12
C ALA A 19 -28.19 -5.67 32.90
N GLY A 20 -27.10 -4.96 32.65
CA GLY A 20 -25.84 -5.16 33.35
C GLY A 20 -24.82 -5.57 32.29
N LEU A 21 -24.43 -4.61 31.43
CA LEU A 21 -23.19 -4.71 30.68
C LEU A 21 -22.08 -4.41 31.71
N PHE A 22 -21.62 -5.45 32.39
CA PHE A 22 -20.45 -5.35 33.25
C PHE A 22 -19.21 -5.22 32.34
N SER A 23 -18.80 -3.99 32.03
CA SER A 23 -17.36 -3.70 31.85
C SER A 23 -16.66 -4.06 33.16
N CYS A 24 -15.43 -4.57 33.11
CA CYS A 24 -14.71 -5.12 34.25
C CYS A 24 -14.76 -4.20 35.48
N ASP A 25 -15.66 -4.54 36.40
CA ASP A 25 -15.82 -3.83 37.66
C ASP A 25 -14.62 -4.18 38.56
N SER A 26 -13.94 -3.16 39.05
CA SER A 26 -12.72 -3.21 39.87
C SER A 26 -12.90 -3.77 41.28
N ILE A 27 -13.87 -4.68 41.48
CA ILE A 27 -14.21 -5.27 42.78
C ILE A 27 -14.18 -6.80 42.68
N ARG A 28 -13.03 -7.35 42.27
CA ARG A 28 -12.57 -8.71 42.63
C ARG A 28 -11.03 -8.70 42.63
N GLU A 29 -10.40 -8.88 43.78
CA GLU A 29 -8.93 -8.94 43.92
C GLU A 29 -8.28 -10.15 43.19
N ASP A 30 -9.07 -11.05 42.63
CA ASP A 30 -8.61 -12.29 41.95
C ASP A 30 -8.75 -12.28 40.42
N LEU A 31 -9.11 -11.16 39.79
CA LEU A 31 -9.09 -11.06 38.33
C LEU A 31 -7.69 -10.64 37.86
N PRO A 32 -7.08 -11.33 36.89
CA PRO A 32 -5.84 -10.85 36.29
C PRO A 32 -6.06 -9.43 35.75
N PRO A 33 -5.05 -8.54 35.85
CA PRO A 33 -5.18 -7.17 35.40
C PRO A 33 -5.63 -7.15 33.93
N CYS A 34 -6.55 -6.25 33.58
CA CYS A 34 -7.03 -6.07 32.21
C CYS A 34 -5.84 -5.71 31.31
N ARG A 35 -5.30 -6.68 30.57
CA ARG A 35 -4.18 -6.46 29.66
C ARG A 35 -4.67 -5.78 28.39
N ARG A 36 -4.06 -4.66 28.03
CA ARG A 36 -4.28 -3.98 26.75
C ARG A 36 -3.40 -4.62 25.70
N HIS A 37 -3.95 -4.86 24.51
CA HIS A 37 -3.18 -5.36 23.37
C HIS A 37 -3.19 -4.33 22.27
N LEU A 38 -2.05 -4.15 21.62
CA LEU A 38 -1.96 -3.44 20.36
C LEU A 38 -2.31 -4.39 19.22
N GLN A 39 -3.20 -3.94 18.35
CA GLN A 39 -3.60 -4.63 17.13
C GLN A 39 -3.24 -3.73 15.94
N PHE A 40 -2.42 -4.24 15.03
CA PHE A 40 -2.13 -3.56 13.78
C PHE A 40 -3.35 -3.61 12.85
N SER A 41 -3.61 -2.53 12.12
CA SER A 41 -4.73 -2.44 11.20
C SER A 41 -4.34 -1.75 9.91
N TYR A 42 -4.70 -2.36 8.79
CA TYR A 42 -4.46 -1.82 7.46
C TYR A 42 -5.80 -1.61 6.76
N THR A 43 -6.49 -0.53 7.12
CA THR A 43 -7.73 -0.04 6.48
C THR A 43 -7.46 1.01 5.41
N TYR A 44 -6.22 1.50 5.31
CA TYR A 44 -5.79 2.53 4.37
C TYR A 44 -5.51 1.93 2.98
N ASN A 45 -6.54 1.32 2.40
CA ASN A 45 -6.55 0.72 1.07
C ASN A 45 -7.86 1.07 0.34
N MET A 46 -7.97 0.72 -0.95
CA MET A 46 -9.15 1.03 -1.76
C MET A 46 -10.42 0.26 -1.40
N LYS A 47 -10.35 -0.78 -0.55
CA LYS A 47 -11.52 -1.50 -0.03
C LYS A 47 -12.09 -0.87 1.24
N PHE A 48 -11.38 0.09 1.85
CA PHE A 48 -11.77 0.74 3.11
C PHE A 48 -12.09 -0.27 4.23
N ALA A 49 -11.42 -1.43 4.20
CA ALA A 49 -11.60 -2.53 5.14
C ALA A 49 -10.23 -3.07 5.57
N ASP A 50 -10.15 -3.63 6.77
CA ASP A 50 -8.87 -4.11 7.29
C ASP A 50 -8.38 -5.32 6.49
N ALA A 51 -7.19 -5.18 5.90
CA ALA A 51 -6.52 -6.22 5.13
C ALA A 51 -5.22 -6.72 5.79
N PHE A 52 -4.92 -6.32 7.03
CA PHE A 52 -3.65 -6.59 7.70
C PHE A 52 -3.23 -8.07 7.66
N ALA A 53 -4.11 -8.97 8.11
CA ALA A 53 -3.80 -10.41 8.20
C ALA A 53 -3.46 -11.02 6.83
N HIS A 54 -4.15 -10.58 5.77
CA HIS A 54 -3.86 -11.03 4.41
C HIS A 54 -2.51 -10.48 3.95
N GLU A 55 -2.25 -9.18 4.15
CA GLU A 55 -1.01 -8.54 3.73
C GLU A 55 0.25 -9.15 4.37
N MET A 56 0.14 -9.67 5.59
CA MET A 56 1.27 -10.33 6.26
C MET A 56 1.63 -11.69 5.64
N THR A 57 0.74 -12.29 4.84
CA THR A 57 0.87 -13.67 4.31
C THR A 57 0.72 -13.78 2.79
N ASN A 58 0.36 -12.70 2.09
CA ASN A 58 0.10 -12.67 0.64
C ASN A 58 1.33 -12.82 -0.26
N GLN A 59 2.53 -12.86 0.31
CA GLN A 59 3.78 -13.10 -0.41
C GLN A 59 4.47 -14.33 0.18
N GLN A 60 5.29 -15.00 -0.64
CA GLN A 60 6.01 -16.22 -0.21
C GLN A 60 6.89 -15.98 1.02
N LYS A 61 7.41 -14.76 1.16
CA LYS A 61 8.20 -14.34 2.33
C LYS A 61 7.25 -13.88 3.42
N ALA A 62 7.27 -14.59 4.56
CA ALA A 62 6.58 -14.16 5.76
C ALA A 62 7.11 -12.79 6.20
N LYS A 63 6.19 -11.87 6.50
CA LYS A 63 6.52 -10.54 7.01
C LYS A 63 6.57 -10.57 8.54
N GLN A 64 7.27 -9.59 9.11
CA GLN A 64 7.26 -9.27 10.54
C GLN A 64 7.01 -7.78 10.71
N MET A 65 6.55 -7.39 11.90
CA MET A 65 6.41 -5.99 12.30
C MET A 65 7.50 -5.63 13.30
N GLU A 66 8.22 -4.54 13.05
CA GLU A 66 9.12 -3.91 14.00
C GLU A 66 8.38 -2.77 14.69
N LEU A 67 8.03 -2.92 15.97
CA LEU A 67 7.45 -1.87 16.79
C LEU A 67 8.54 -1.15 17.57
N TYR A 68 8.60 0.17 17.46
CA TYR A 68 9.52 1.03 18.19
C TYR A 68 8.74 1.92 19.16
N ILE A 69 9.23 2.00 20.40
CA ILE A 69 8.61 2.74 21.48
C ILE A 69 9.55 3.88 21.91
N TYR A 70 9.02 5.10 21.86
CA TYR A 70 9.72 6.31 22.29
C TYR A 70 8.94 6.98 23.43
N ASP A 71 9.65 7.70 24.30
CA ASP A 71 9.00 8.55 25.32
C ASP A 71 8.33 9.78 24.68
N LYS A 72 7.64 10.57 25.50
CA LYS A 72 6.92 11.78 25.05
C LYS A 72 7.84 12.82 24.39
N GLU A 73 9.11 12.86 24.77
CA GLU A 73 10.15 13.70 24.14
C GLU A 73 10.70 13.10 22.83
N GLY A 74 10.27 11.91 22.44
CA GLY A 74 10.73 11.22 21.24
C GLY A 74 12.11 10.58 21.41
N ARG A 75 12.49 10.17 22.62
CA ARG A 75 13.73 9.42 22.88
C ARG A 75 13.42 7.93 22.95
N PHE A 76 14.24 7.13 22.28
CA PHE A 76 14.03 5.70 22.14
C PHE A 76 14.09 4.99 23.51
N LEU A 77 13.12 4.13 23.76
CA LEU A 77 13.02 3.31 24.96
C LEU A 77 13.33 1.85 24.64
N SER A 78 12.60 1.28 23.69
CA SER A 78 12.69 -0.14 23.33
C SER A 78 12.08 -0.40 21.95
N SER A 79 12.38 -1.58 21.41
CA SER A 79 11.72 -2.13 20.23
C SER A 79 11.25 -3.55 20.48
N HIS A 80 10.23 -3.98 19.75
CA HIS A 80 9.66 -5.32 19.80
C HIS A 80 9.41 -5.82 18.38
N THR A 81 9.97 -6.98 18.06
CA THR A 81 9.76 -7.64 16.77
C THR A 81 8.58 -8.61 16.91
N VAL A 82 7.49 -8.33 16.22
CA VAL A 82 6.26 -9.13 16.23
C VAL A 82 6.24 -10.02 14.99
N ALA A 83 6.35 -11.33 15.19
CA ALA A 83 6.41 -12.33 14.12
C ALA A 83 5.67 -13.62 14.51
N GLY A 84 5.50 -14.54 13.55
CA GLY A 84 4.95 -15.88 13.80
C GLY A 84 3.54 -15.86 14.39
N GLU A 85 3.31 -16.62 15.46
CA GLU A 85 2.00 -16.76 16.10
C GLU A 85 1.50 -15.44 16.70
N GLU A 86 2.39 -14.61 17.25
CA GLU A 86 2.02 -13.31 17.82
C GLU A 86 1.48 -12.37 16.75
N LEU A 87 2.14 -12.31 15.59
CA LEU A 87 1.68 -11.53 14.43
C LEU A 87 0.36 -12.06 13.89
N THR A 88 0.21 -13.39 13.83
CA THR A 88 -1.02 -14.06 13.36
C THR A 88 -2.19 -13.79 14.29
N ALA A 89 -1.95 -13.79 15.60
CA ALA A 89 -2.94 -13.43 16.61
C ALA A 89 -3.27 -11.93 16.57
N ASN A 90 -2.32 -11.11 16.09
CA ASN A 90 -2.40 -9.64 16.06
C ASN A 90 -2.77 -9.04 17.42
N ARG A 91 -2.12 -9.55 18.48
CA ARG A 91 -2.36 -9.16 19.88
C ARG A 91 -1.03 -8.95 20.58
N VAL A 92 -0.48 -7.75 20.43
CA VAL A 92 0.83 -7.39 20.99
C VAL A 92 0.63 -6.86 22.40
N GLU A 93 1.22 -7.52 23.40
CA GLU A 93 1.20 -7.01 24.78
C GLU A 93 2.17 -5.83 24.91
N LEU A 94 1.70 -4.70 25.47
CA LEU A 94 2.52 -3.53 25.75
C LEU A 94 2.72 -3.40 27.26
N ASP A 95 3.93 -3.69 27.74
CA ASP A 95 4.33 -3.46 29.13
C ASP A 95 4.85 -2.03 29.29
N LEU A 96 3.92 -1.08 29.38
CA LEU A 96 4.21 0.35 29.53
C LEU A 96 3.61 0.89 30.82
N ALA A 97 4.44 1.61 31.57
CA ALA A 97 3.98 2.38 32.72
C ALA A 97 2.98 3.48 32.27
N PRO A 98 2.17 4.02 33.19
CA PRO A 98 1.37 5.21 32.94
C PRO A 98 2.23 6.36 32.40
N GLY A 99 1.81 6.95 31.28
CA GLY A 99 2.57 7.98 30.57
C GLY A 99 2.14 8.15 29.12
N THR A 100 2.78 9.09 28.43
CA THR A 100 2.57 9.32 27.00
C THR A 100 3.78 8.84 26.22
N TYR A 101 3.53 8.13 25.13
CA TYR A 101 4.52 7.47 24.29
C TYR A 101 4.27 7.78 22.82
N ARG A 102 5.35 7.74 22.04
CA ARG A 102 5.27 7.76 20.57
C ARG A 102 5.63 6.38 20.07
N LEU A 103 4.67 5.72 19.44
CA LEU A 103 4.83 4.41 18.83
C LEU A 103 5.05 4.58 17.33
N MET A 104 5.97 3.82 16.77
CA MET A 104 6.21 3.74 15.33
C MET A 104 6.38 2.28 14.95
N ALA A 105 5.73 1.83 13.88
CA ALA A 105 5.87 0.46 13.40
C ALA A 105 6.26 0.42 11.94
N TRP A 106 7.09 -0.58 11.59
CA TRP A 106 7.43 -0.91 10.22
C TRP A 106 7.18 -2.39 9.94
N GLY A 107 6.39 -2.68 8.92
CA GLY A 107 6.07 -4.05 8.49
C GLY A 107 6.83 -4.45 7.24
N GLY A 108 7.34 -5.69 7.19
CA GLY A 108 7.98 -6.25 5.99
C GLY A 108 9.41 -5.76 5.73
N LEU A 109 10.02 -5.05 6.70
CA LEU A 109 11.45 -4.81 6.71
C LEU A 109 12.21 -6.13 6.62
N ASN A 110 13.24 -6.16 5.80
CA ASN A 110 14.05 -7.35 5.59
C ASN A 110 15.42 -6.98 5.01
N GLU A 111 16.44 -7.74 5.38
CA GLU A 111 17.82 -7.42 5.02
C GLU A 111 18.12 -7.60 3.53
N ALA A 112 17.32 -8.36 2.78
CA ALA A 112 17.51 -8.48 1.34
C ALA A 112 17.15 -7.17 0.64
N ASP A 113 16.08 -6.52 1.08
CA ASP A 113 15.50 -5.39 0.38
C ASP A 113 15.91 -4.02 0.93
N TYR A 114 16.16 -3.93 2.24
CA TYR A 114 16.22 -2.66 2.93
C TYR A 114 17.44 -2.54 3.86
N THR A 115 17.86 -1.31 4.12
CA THR A 115 18.64 -0.91 5.29
C THR A 115 17.79 0.00 6.15
N TRP A 116 17.95 -0.07 7.47
CA TRP A 116 17.23 0.80 8.40
C TRP A 116 18.05 1.05 9.67
N SER A 117 17.67 2.08 10.42
CA SER A 117 18.29 2.40 11.71
C SER A 117 17.97 1.34 12.76
N THR A 118 18.95 1.04 13.61
CA THR A 118 18.77 0.27 14.86
C THR A 118 19.01 1.20 16.05
N PRO A 119 17.96 1.88 16.55
CA PRO A 119 18.10 2.89 17.60
C PRO A 119 18.74 2.30 18.86
N GLN A 120 19.60 3.09 19.50
CA GLN A 120 20.12 2.83 20.83
C GLN A 120 19.30 3.57 21.88
N PRO A 121 19.33 3.12 23.15
CA PRO A 121 18.60 3.79 24.22
C PRO A 121 18.86 5.30 24.22
N ARG A 122 17.76 6.07 24.26
CA ARG A 122 17.74 7.52 24.17
C ARG A 122 17.98 8.10 22.79
N ASP A 123 18.20 7.37 21.70
CA ASP A 123 18.30 8.00 20.38
C ASP A 123 17.00 8.77 20.02
N PRO A 124 17.08 9.95 19.39
CA PRO A 124 15.88 10.68 19.00
C PRO A 124 15.18 9.98 17.83
N ILE A 125 13.84 10.01 17.82
CA ILE A 125 13.03 9.41 16.75
C ILE A 125 13.40 9.92 15.34
N GLY A 126 13.84 11.18 15.22
CA GLY A 126 14.27 11.79 13.96
C GLY A 126 15.53 11.17 13.34
N ASP A 127 16.31 10.39 14.10
CA ASP A 127 17.48 9.67 13.58
C ASP A 127 17.09 8.34 12.91
N TRP A 128 15.84 7.90 13.08
CA TRP A 128 15.34 6.71 12.40
C TRP A 128 15.14 6.99 10.91
N LYS A 129 15.70 6.10 10.09
CA LYS A 129 15.60 6.13 8.64
C LYS A 129 15.61 4.73 8.07
N MET A 130 15.04 4.58 6.88
CA MET A 130 15.22 3.40 6.05
C MET A 130 15.53 3.78 4.60
N ALA A 131 16.16 2.85 3.88
CA ALA A 131 16.44 2.97 2.47
C ALA A 131 16.29 1.62 1.76
N VAL A 132 15.87 1.65 0.49
CA VAL A 132 15.92 0.48 -0.38
C VAL A 132 17.36 0.19 -0.80
N LYS A 133 17.75 -1.07 -0.82
CA LYS A 133 19.03 -1.52 -1.35
C LYS A 133 18.95 -1.58 -2.88
N PRO A 134 19.75 -0.82 -3.63
CA PRO A 134 19.80 -0.96 -5.08
C PRO A 134 20.56 -2.22 -5.48
N ASP A 135 20.16 -2.85 -6.59
CA ASP A 135 20.92 -3.92 -7.23
C ASP A 135 22.20 -3.35 -7.88
N SER A 136 22.09 -2.15 -8.47
CA SER A 136 23.24 -1.36 -8.95
C SER A 136 22.81 0.09 -9.16
N ALA A 137 23.61 1.08 -8.75
CA ALA A 137 23.39 2.51 -9.09
C ALA A 137 21.92 3.00 -9.05
N ASN A 138 21.22 2.85 -7.91
CA ASN A 138 19.80 3.20 -7.72
C ASN A 138 18.79 2.44 -8.62
N ILE A 139 19.21 1.31 -9.21
CA ILE A 139 18.34 0.40 -9.95
C ILE A 139 17.87 -0.71 -9.02
N VAL A 140 16.57 -1.03 -9.07
CA VAL A 140 15.97 -2.19 -8.38
C VAL A 140 15.13 -2.97 -9.39
N GLY A 141 15.48 -4.23 -9.64
CA GLY A 141 14.79 -5.14 -10.56
C GLY A 141 14.30 -6.44 -9.93
N ARG A 142 14.47 -6.60 -8.62
CA ARG A 142 13.88 -7.71 -7.85
C ARG A 142 12.51 -7.35 -7.30
N GLU A 143 11.70 -8.37 -6.98
CA GLU A 143 10.42 -8.17 -6.29
C GLU A 143 10.67 -7.75 -4.83
N LEU A 144 10.07 -6.64 -4.42
CA LEU A 144 10.10 -6.18 -3.03
C LEU A 144 9.01 -6.85 -2.18
N SER A 145 9.36 -7.19 -0.93
CA SER A 145 8.35 -7.47 0.09
C SER A 145 7.54 -6.21 0.40
N GLY A 146 6.23 -6.38 0.58
CA GLY A 146 5.33 -5.29 0.96
C GLY A 146 5.83 -4.57 2.23
N LEU A 147 6.00 -3.25 2.14
CA LEU A 147 6.53 -2.41 3.22
C LEU A 147 5.38 -1.61 3.82
N PHE A 148 5.22 -1.67 5.15
CA PHE A 148 4.17 -0.95 5.87
C PHE A 148 4.79 0.01 6.88
N HIS A 149 4.10 1.12 7.14
CA HIS A 149 4.48 2.09 8.16
C HIS A 149 3.25 2.53 8.96
N GLY A 150 3.44 2.82 10.24
CA GLY A 150 2.48 3.61 11.00
C GLY A 150 3.15 4.32 12.17
N GLN A 151 2.52 5.38 12.64
CA GLN A 151 2.94 6.11 13.82
C GLN A 151 1.70 6.58 14.61
N GLN A 152 1.76 6.47 15.94
CA GLN A 152 0.66 6.86 16.81
C GLN A 152 1.20 7.37 18.15
N GLU A 153 0.57 8.42 18.69
CA GLU A 153 0.76 8.78 20.09
C GLU A 153 -0.17 7.94 20.97
N LEU A 154 0.39 7.32 22.01
CA LEU A 154 -0.35 6.50 22.96
C LEU A 154 -0.23 7.11 24.36
N THR A 155 -1.37 7.38 25.00
CA THR A 155 -1.41 7.75 26.42
C THR A 155 -1.94 6.59 27.25
N VAL A 156 -1.08 6.05 28.10
CA VAL A 156 -1.38 4.99 29.07
C VAL A 156 -1.79 5.66 30.38
N LYS A 157 -3.02 5.41 30.84
CA LYS A 157 -3.51 5.90 32.14
C LYS A 157 -3.47 4.80 33.21
N ASP A 158 -3.31 5.20 34.47
CA ASP A 158 -3.31 4.35 35.68
C ASP A 158 -4.59 3.53 35.87
N THR A 159 -5.74 4.04 35.40
CA THR A 159 -7.07 3.59 35.88
C THR A 159 -8.08 3.20 34.80
N GLU A 160 -7.67 2.96 33.55
CA GLU A 160 -8.63 2.67 32.47
C GLU A 160 -8.67 1.22 31.96
N ASP A 161 -9.91 0.76 31.79
CA ASP A 161 -10.41 -0.51 31.22
C ASP A 161 -9.64 -1.00 29.98
N GLY A 162 -9.47 -2.33 29.89
CA GLY A 162 -8.70 -3.05 28.88
C GLY A 162 -9.24 -2.95 27.45
N THR A 163 -9.23 -1.77 26.86
CA THR A 163 -9.54 -1.58 25.43
C THR A 163 -8.28 -1.83 24.61
N ASP A 164 -8.40 -2.67 23.60
CA ASP A 164 -7.33 -2.93 22.64
C ASP A 164 -7.02 -1.66 21.81
N ILE A 165 -5.74 -1.42 21.54
CA ILE A 165 -5.23 -0.26 20.82
C ILE A 165 -5.17 -0.60 19.33
N LEU A 166 -5.92 0.14 18.52
CA LEU A 166 -5.85 0.00 17.07
C LEU A 166 -4.70 0.86 16.52
N PHE A 167 -3.71 0.22 15.91
CA PHE A 167 -2.53 0.86 15.35
C PHE A 167 -2.63 0.92 13.81
N PRO A 168 -2.93 2.09 13.23
CA PRO A 168 -3.16 2.20 11.79
C PRO A 168 -1.85 2.14 10.99
N LEU A 169 -1.90 1.45 9.85
CA LEU A 169 -0.80 1.30 8.91
C LEU A 169 -1.17 1.86 7.53
N VAL A 170 -0.15 2.32 6.82
CA VAL A 170 -0.15 2.60 5.38
C VAL A 170 0.86 1.69 4.68
N LYS A 171 0.62 1.38 3.40
CA LYS A 171 1.54 0.57 2.59
C LYS A 171 2.38 1.49 1.71
N ASN A 172 3.68 1.22 1.67
CA ASN A 172 4.68 2.06 1.01
C ASN A 172 5.19 1.46 -0.30
N THR A 173 4.81 0.24 -0.64
CA THR A 173 5.22 -0.45 -1.87
C THR A 173 4.05 -0.61 -2.81
N ASN A 174 4.28 -0.34 -4.08
CA ASN A 174 3.28 -0.48 -5.15
C ASN A 174 3.73 -1.53 -6.16
N LYS A 175 2.78 -2.22 -6.78
CA LYS A 175 2.99 -3.12 -7.93
C LYS A 175 2.37 -2.54 -9.18
N LEU A 176 3.07 -2.67 -10.30
CA LEU A 176 2.60 -2.29 -11.62
C LEU A 176 2.66 -3.50 -12.53
N ARG A 177 1.52 -3.88 -13.10
CA ARG A 177 1.42 -4.92 -14.11
C ARG A 177 1.16 -4.27 -15.47
N LEU A 178 2.16 -4.30 -16.33
CA LEU A 178 2.07 -3.82 -17.71
C LEU A 178 1.85 -4.99 -18.67
N VAL A 179 0.87 -4.86 -19.56
CA VAL A 179 0.54 -5.87 -20.58
C VAL A 179 0.50 -5.20 -21.94
N LEU A 180 1.44 -5.54 -22.82
CA LEU A 180 1.45 -5.11 -24.22
C LEU A 180 0.70 -6.16 -25.05
N ILE A 181 -0.42 -5.80 -25.66
CA ILE A 181 -1.32 -6.70 -26.40
C ILE A 181 -1.21 -6.40 -27.89
N ASP A 182 -0.72 -7.36 -28.67
CA ASP A 182 -0.73 -7.25 -30.13
C ASP A 182 -2.14 -7.57 -30.65
N THR A 183 -2.75 -6.61 -31.36
CA THR A 183 -4.08 -6.75 -31.94
C THR A 183 -4.09 -7.54 -33.26
N ASN A 184 -2.91 -7.82 -33.84
CA ASN A 184 -2.82 -8.59 -35.07
C ASN A 184 -2.95 -10.10 -34.77
N SER A 185 -3.93 -10.75 -35.40
CA SER A 185 -4.10 -12.20 -35.26
C SER A 185 -2.92 -12.95 -35.89
N GLY A 186 -2.29 -13.86 -35.14
CA GLY A 186 -1.26 -14.76 -35.65
C GLY A 186 0.19 -14.29 -35.49
N THR A 187 0.43 -13.09 -34.95
CA THR A 187 1.76 -12.62 -34.52
C THR A 187 1.98 -12.94 -33.05
N ALA A 188 3.23 -13.23 -32.69
CA ALA A 188 3.65 -13.41 -31.31
C ALA A 188 4.50 -12.21 -30.91
N ILE A 189 4.13 -11.55 -29.82
CA ILE A 189 4.93 -10.49 -29.21
C ILE A 189 5.94 -11.14 -28.25
N ASP A 190 7.22 -10.84 -28.46
CA ASP A 190 8.29 -11.28 -27.57
C ASP A 190 8.53 -10.22 -26.49
N PRO A 191 8.41 -10.54 -25.20
CA PRO A 191 8.73 -9.62 -24.13
C PRO A 191 10.16 -9.08 -24.17
N ALA A 192 11.12 -9.83 -24.72
CA ALA A 192 12.50 -9.34 -24.90
C ALA A 192 12.60 -8.21 -25.95
N GLY A 193 11.58 -8.06 -26.79
CA GLY A 193 11.48 -6.99 -27.80
C GLY A 193 11.21 -5.60 -27.22
N PHE A 194 10.93 -5.47 -25.92
CA PHE A 194 10.70 -4.19 -25.26
C PHE A 194 11.46 -4.07 -23.95
N LYS A 195 12.04 -2.90 -23.71
CA LYS A 195 12.64 -2.50 -22.44
C LYS A 195 11.67 -1.63 -21.68
N VAL A 196 11.26 -2.08 -20.50
CA VAL A 196 10.34 -1.37 -19.62
C VAL A 196 11.10 -0.89 -18.39
N ALA A 197 10.88 0.37 -17.99
CA ALA A 197 11.41 0.92 -16.75
C ALA A 197 10.45 1.98 -16.20
N ALA A 198 10.32 2.03 -14.87
CA ALA A 198 9.71 3.16 -14.17
C ALA A 198 10.79 3.94 -13.41
N THR A 199 10.62 5.24 -13.23
CA THR A 199 11.49 6.04 -12.37
C THR A 199 10.68 6.82 -11.34
N THR A 200 11.16 6.84 -10.09
CA THR A 200 10.58 7.64 -9.00
C THR A 200 11.70 8.36 -8.23
N VAL A 201 11.32 9.27 -7.32
CA VAL A 201 12.26 9.99 -6.45
C VAL A 201 12.26 9.50 -4.99
N VAL A 202 11.62 8.35 -4.73
CA VAL A 202 11.53 7.78 -3.38
C VAL A 202 12.37 6.52 -3.30
N GLY A 203 13.49 6.61 -2.59
CA GLY A 203 14.36 5.47 -2.25
C GLY A 203 14.68 5.33 -0.77
N ASN A 204 14.32 6.34 0.03
CA ASN A 204 14.57 6.37 1.46
C ASN A 204 13.44 7.13 2.16
N LEU A 205 13.19 6.78 3.42
CA LEU A 205 12.09 7.31 4.22
C LEU A 205 12.58 7.57 5.65
N ASP A 206 12.12 8.67 6.24
CA ASP A 206 12.35 9.01 7.64
C ASP A 206 11.32 8.34 8.58
N ALA A 207 11.41 8.63 9.88
CA ALA A 207 10.49 8.13 10.89
C ALA A 207 9.01 8.50 10.64
N SER A 208 8.75 9.63 9.98
CA SER A 208 7.42 10.14 9.65
C SER A 208 6.91 9.67 8.28
N ASN A 209 7.63 8.72 7.65
CA ASN A 209 7.35 8.21 6.31
C ASN A 209 7.58 9.24 5.19
N ALA A 210 8.35 10.30 5.44
CA ALA A 210 8.69 11.30 4.44
C ALA A 210 10.01 10.95 3.73
N PRO A 211 10.17 11.25 2.42
CA PRO A 211 11.43 11.04 1.73
C PRO A 211 12.58 11.87 2.33
N LEU A 212 13.77 11.28 2.45
CA LEU A 212 14.97 11.96 2.96
C LEU A 212 15.79 12.62 1.84
N SER A 213 15.73 12.08 0.63
CA SER A 213 16.34 12.66 -0.57
C SER A 213 15.38 12.63 -1.75
N SER A 214 15.77 13.32 -2.83
CA SER A 214 15.08 13.31 -4.12
C SER A 214 15.88 12.54 -5.17
N ASP A 215 16.65 11.54 -4.74
CA ASP A 215 17.45 10.72 -5.66
C ASP A 215 16.53 9.92 -6.57
N THR A 216 16.87 9.88 -7.86
CA THR A 216 16.10 9.10 -8.82
C THR A 216 16.44 7.62 -8.70
N PHE A 217 15.40 6.80 -8.56
CA PHE A 217 15.46 5.34 -8.60
C PHE A 217 14.85 4.83 -9.89
N THR A 218 15.46 3.79 -10.46
CA THR A 218 14.94 3.08 -11.64
C THR A 218 14.45 1.71 -11.22
N TRP A 219 13.18 1.44 -11.52
CA TRP A 219 12.50 0.21 -11.23
C TRP A 219 12.39 -0.61 -12.51
N LEU A 220 12.97 -1.80 -12.51
CA LEU A 220 12.92 -2.75 -13.62
C LEU A 220 11.94 -3.88 -13.32
N PRO A 221 11.42 -4.58 -14.35
CA PRO A 221 10.55 -5.70 -14.15
C PRO A 221 11.22 -6.83 -13.38
N TYR A 222 10.59 -7.27 -12.29
CA TYR A 222 10.96 -8.49 -11.57
C TYR A 222 10.33 -9.74 -12.20
N TYR A 223 9.24 -9.56 -12.93
CA TYR A 223 8.60 -10.60 -13.72
C TYR A 223 8.50 -10.15 -15.18
N THR A 224 8.75 -11.10 -16.09
CA THR A 224 8.52 -10.93 -17.52
C THR A 224 7.94 -12.24 -18.05
N GLY A 225 6.87 -12.15 -18.85
CA GLY A 225 6.17 -13.33 -19.35
C GLY A 225 5.36 -13.06 -20.60
N THR A 226 4.75 -14.11 -21.13
CA THR A 226 3.84 -14.02 -22.28
C THR A 226 2.41 -14.38 -21.87
N GLY A 227 1.45 -13.66 -22.43
CA GLY A 227 0.03 -13.98 -22.37
C GLY A 227 -0.46 -14.43 -23.75
N ARG A 228 -1.41 -15.36 -23.79
CA ARG A 228 -2.04 -15.80 -25.03
C ARG A 228 -3.51 -16.10 -24.82
N VAL A 229 -4.35 -15.46 -25.62
CA VAL A 229 -5.78 -15.78 -25.68
C VAL A 229 -6.02 -16.48 -27.00
N ASN A 230 -6.58 -17.69 -26.95
CA ASN A 230 -6.96 -18.42 -28.15
C ASN A 230 -8.42 -18.11 -28.49
N ALA A 231 -8.73 -17.98 -29.78
CA ALA A 231 -10.08 -17.98 -30.30
C ALA A 231 -10.76 -19.33 -30.07
N SER A 232 -12.08 -19.39 -30.27
CA SER A 232 -12.85 -20.62 -30.16
C SER A 232 -12.42 -21.74 -31.11
N ASP A 233 -11.70 -21.41 -32.20
CA ASP A 233 -11.11 -22.38 -33.13
C ASP A 233 -9.70 -22.85 -32.72
N GLY A 234 -9.23 -22.46 -31.53
CA GLY A 234 -7.93 -22.84 -30.96
C GLY A 234 -6.74 -22.04 -31.49
N LYS A 235 -6.93 -21.13 -32.44
CA LYS A 235 -5.86 -20.26 -32.95
C LYS A 235 -5.60 -19.09 -31.98
N PRO A 236 -4.37 -18.55 -31.91
CA PRO A 236 -4.11 -17.35 -31.12
C PRO A 236 -4.94 -16.18 -31.67
N ALA A 237 -5.85 -15.68 -30.84
CA ALA A 237 -6.59 -14.44 -31.08
C ALA A 237 -5.74 -13.23 -30.70
N TYR A 238 -5.06 -13.32 -29.55
CA TYR A 238 -4.19 -12.26 -29.02
C TYR A 238 -2.92 -12.86 -28.42
N SER A 239 -1.81 -12.16 -28.62
CA SER A 239 -0.53 -12.41 -27.94
C SER A 239 -0.19 -11.19 -27.10
N ALA A 240 0.35 -11.42 -25.91
CA ALA A 240 0.74 -10.34 -25.01
C ALA A 240 2.14 -10.53 -24.41
N ALA A 241 2.85 -9.43 -24.20
CA ALA A 241 4.05 -9.36 -23.40
C ALA A 241 3.70 -8.74 -22.04
N ILE A 242 4.07 -9.41 -20.95
CA ILE A 242 3.69 -9.07 -19.59
C ILE A 242 4.94 -8.69 -18.81
N TYR A 243 4.86 -7.60 -18.06
CA TYR A 243 5.90 -7.13 -17.17
C TYR A 243 5.28 -6.80 -15.82
N GLU A 244 5.91 -7.20 -14.71
CA GLU A 244 5.56 -6.68 -13.39
C GLU A 244 6.74 -5.95 -12.77
N LEU A 245 6.47 -4.75 -12.27
CA LEU A 245 7.42 -3.88 -11.60
C LEU A 245 6.92 -3.57 -10.20
N ASN A 246 7.82 -3.14 -9.33
CA ASN A 246 7.45 -2.52 -8.05
C ASN A 246 8.03 -1.12 -7.94
N THR A 247 7.42 -0.29 -7.12
CA THR A 247 8.01 0.98 -6.66
C THR A 247 7.83 1.12 -5.14
N LEU A 248 8.53 2.07 -4.53
CA LEU A 248 8.15 2.57 -3.20
C LEU A 248 6.98 3.55 -3.30
N ARG A 249 6.82 4.47 -2.33
CA ARG A 249 5.73 5.45 -2.32
C ARG A 249 5.71 6.25 -3.61
N LEU A 250 4.51 6.42 -4.15
CA LEU A 250 4.23 7.34 -5.25
C LEU A 250 3.74 8.64 -4.66
N LEU A 251 4.45 9.73 -4.94
CA LEU A 251 4.13 11.05 -4.40
C LEU A 251 3.60 11.94 -5.51
N ASP A 252 2.44 12.55 -5.25
CA ASP A 252 1.82 13.50 -6.16
C ASP A 252 2.73 14.72 -6.37
N GLY A 253 2.75 15.24 -7.60
CA GLY A 253 3.57 16.38 -8.00
C GLY A 253 5.09 16.13 -8.03
N THR A 254 5.55 14.88 -7.88
CA THR A 254 6.98 14.54 -8.00
C THR A 254 7.35 14.05 -9.40
N ALA A 255 8.64 14.19 -9.76
CA ALA A 255 9.13 13.75 -11.07
C ALA A 255 9.15 12.22 -11.15
N THR A 256 8.21 11.65 -11.90
CA THR A 256 8.16 10.21 -12.14
C THR A 256 8.08 9.91 -13.64
N SER A 257 8.41 8.68 -14.04
CA SER A 257 8.20 8.27 -15.43
C SER A 257 7.91 6.78 -15.56
N LEU A 258 7.12 6.42 -16.59
CA LEU A 258 7.03 5.08 -17.12
C LEU A 258 7.51 5.12 -18.57
N ARG A 259 8.53 4.34 -18.89
CA ARG A 259 9.16 4.31 -20.21
C ARG A 259 9.20 2.90 -20.77
N ILE A 260 8.76 2.79 -22.02
CA ILE A 260 8.82 1.56 -22.82
C ILE A 260 9.58 1.88 -24.10
N ILE A 261 10.63 1.12 -24.39
CA ILE A 261 11.45 1.29 -25.59
C ILE A 261 11.47 -0.03 -26.34
N GLN A 262 11.04 -0.01 -27.60
CA GLN A 262 11.19 -1.17 -28.47
C GLN A 262 12.68 -1.41 -28.78
N GLN A 263 13.10 -2.67 -28.79
CA GLN A 263 14.48 -3.04 -29.13
C GLN A 263 14.85 -2.56 -30.54
N GLY A 264 16.02 -1.92 -30.66
CA GLY A 264 16.49 -1.33 -31.92
C GLY A 264 16.06 0.12 -32.15
N GLU A 265 15.09 0.63 -31.39
CA GLU A 265 14.64 2.02 -31.45
C GLU A 265 15.33 2.89 -30.38
N THR A 266 15.52 4.16 -30.70
CA THR A 266 16.06 5.16 -29.75
C THR A 266 14.93 5.99 -29.12
N ALA A 267 13.88 6.28 -29.88
CA ALA A 267 12.67 6.91 -29.40
C ALA A 267 11.86 5.92 -28.54
N PRO A 268 11.32 6.37 -27.39
CA PRO A 268 10.44 5.52 -26.59
C PRO A 268 9.12 5.26 -27.34
N PHE A 269 8.64 4.02 -27.24
CA PHE A 269 7.29 3.63 -27.63
C PHE A 269 6.24 4.28 -26.72
N LEU A 270 6.53 4.34 -25.41
CA LEU A 270 5.74 5.06 -24.42
C LEU A 270 6.69 5.79 -23.46
N SER A 271 6.39 7.05 -23.14
CA SER A 271 7.12 7.82 -22.14
C SER A 271 6.18 8.83 -21.50
N VAL A 272 5.67 8.51 -20.31
CA VAL A 272 4.66 9.31 -19.59
C VAL A 272 5.13 9.62 -18.17
N ASP A 273 4.59 10.69 -17.57
CA ASP A 273 4.69 10.88 -16.12
C ASP A 273 3.87 9.79 -15.42
N LEU A 274 4.53 8.93 -14.64
CA LEU A 274 3.88 7.73 -14.08
C LEU A 274 2.76 8.10 -13.12
N THR A 275 3.03 8.94 -12.13
CA THR A 275 2.04 9.33 -11.12
C THR A 275 0.85 10.03 -11.76
N GLY A 276 1.09 11.03 -12.63
CA GLY A 276 0.04 11.69 -13.38
C GLY A 276 -0.79 10.71 -14.23
N PHE A 277 -0.13 9.73 -14.86
CA PHE A 277 -0.79 8.71 -15.66
C PHE A 277 -1.68 7.78 -14.83
N LEU A 278 -1.24 7.34 -13.64
CA LEU A 278 -2.05 6.53 -12.74
C LEU A 278 -3.24 7.31 -12.17
N LEU A 279 -3.06 8.59 -11.88
CA LEU A 279 -4.11 9.48 -11.34
C LEU A 279 -5.30 9.69 -12.28
N LEU A 280 -5.15 9.43 -13.58
CA LEU A 280 -6.27 9.47 -14.54
C LEU A 280 -7.40 8.50 -14.19
N THR A 281 -7.11 7.49 -13.37
CA THR A 281 -8.07 6.45 -12.94
C THR A 281 -8.73 6.74 -11.58
N ARG A 282 -8.33 7.83 -10.91
CA ARG A 282 -8.94 8.26 -9.65
C ARG A 282 -10.40 8.63 -9.90
N MET A 283 -11.32 7.91 -9.26
CA MET A 283 -12.75 8.21 -9.37
C MET A 283 -13.16 9.31 -8.39
N GLU A 284 -13.86 10.34 -8.90
CA GLU A 284 -14.35 11.45 -8.06
C GLU A 284 -15.36 11.00 -6.99
N SER A 285 -16.03 9.86 -7.18
CA SER A 285 -17.00 9.32 -6.22
C SER A 285 -16.37 8.85 -4.91
N HIS A 286 -15.05 8.67 -4.83
CA HIS A 286 -14.36 8.28 -3.60
C HIS A 286 -14.15 9.44 -2.63
N ASP A 287 -14.24 10.70 -3.07
CA ASP A 287 -13.96 11.90 -2.26
C ASP A 287 -12.61 11.82 -1.52
N ILE A 288 -11.57 11.38 -2.24
CA ILE A 288 -10.18 11.30 -1.73
C ILE A 288 -9.25 12.17 -2.56
N SER A 289 -8.20 12.67 -1.90
CA SER A 289 -7.14 13.45 -2.56
C SER A 289 -6.31 12.59 -3.52
N ALA A 290 -5.56 13.23 -4.42
CA ALA A 290 -4.63 12.55 -5.31
C ALA A 290 -3.59 11.73 -4.53
N GLN A 291 -2.98 12.31 -3.49
CA GLN A 291 -2.02 11.60 -2.65
C GLN A 291 -2.66 10.43 -1.88
N GLU A 292 -3.86 10.61 -1.35
CA GLU A 292 -4.58 9.52 -0.67
C GLU A 292 -4.90 8.37 -1.63
N TYR A 293 -5.27 8.65 -2.88
CA TYR A 293 -5.44 7.60 -3.89
C TYR A 293 -4.14 6.83 -4.12
N LEU A 294 -3.01 7.53 -4.30
CA LEU A 294 -1.70 6.90 -4.54
C LEU A 294 -1.20 6.07 -3.36
N ASP A 295 -1.56 6.45 -2.12
CA ASP A 295 -1.19 5.69 -0.92
C ASP A 295 -2.19 4.54 -0.62
N ARG A 296 -3.43 4.58 -1.13
CA ARG A 296 -4.45 3.53 -0.96
C ARG A 296 -4.43 2.46 -2.04
N GLN A 297 -4.14 2.83 -3.28
CA GLN A 297 -4.04 1.91 -4.41
C GLN A 297 -2.59 1.43 -4.53
N ASP A 298 -2.39 0.15 -4.26
CA ASP A 298 -1.06 -0.49 -4.21
C ASP A 298 -0.80 -1.45 -5.38
N GLU A 299 -1.81 -1.74 -6.20
CA GLU A 299 -1.69 -2.56 -7.41
C GLU A 299 -2.27 -1.83 -8.62
N TYR A 300 -1.49 -1.64 -9.67
CA TYR A 300 -1.90 -0.96 -10.89
C TYR A 300 -1.79 -1.89 -12.08
N THR A 301 -2.82 -1.96 -12.91
CA THR A 301 -2.79 -2.69 -14.19
C THR A 301 -2.83 -1.71 -15.34
N ILE A 302 -1.89 -1.83 -16.27
CA ILE A 302 -1.76 -1.02 -17.48
C ILE A 302 -1.79 -1.97 -18.68
N LEU A 303 -2.81 -1.89 -19.51
CA LEU A 303 -2.92 -2.63 -20.76
C LEU A 303 -2.65 -1.67 -21.92
N VAL A 304 -1.73 -2.01 -22.81
CA VAL A 304 -1.46 -1.24 -24.03
C VAL A 304 -1.76 -2.13 -25.22
N TYR A 305 -2.83 -1.80 -25.95
CA TYR A 305 -3.10 -2.41 -27.24
C TYR A 305 -2.20 -1.76 -28.29
N LEU A 306 -1.54 -2.57 -29.11
CA LEU A 306 -0.61 -2.10 -30.12
C LEU A 306 -0.76 -2.88 -31.43
N ASP A 307 -0.30 -2.27 -32.50
CA ASP A 307 0.00 -2.95 -33.76
C ASP A 307 1.49 -2.82 -34.11
N MET A 308 1.98 -3.76 -34.92
CA MET A 308 3.35 -3.74 -35.45
C MET A 308 3.29 -3.40 -36.93
N ARG A 309 3.69 -2.18 -37.32
CA ARG A 309 3.77 -1.74 -38.72
C ARG A 309 5.21 -1.59 -39.15
N SER A 310 5.62 -2.30 -40.20
CA SER A 310 6.99 -2.25 -40.73
C SER A 310 8.07 -2.50 -39.66
N GLY A 311 7.77 -3.33 -38.66
CA GLY A 311 8.67 -3.64 -37.56
C GLY A 311 8.68 -2.62 -36.42
N LYS A 312 7.86 -1.57 -36.46
CA LYS A 312 7.69 -0.60 -35.36
C LYS A 312 6.35 -0.78 -34.66
N ALA A 313 6.37 -0.67 -33.34
CA ALA A 313 5.17 -0.71 -32.52
C ALA A 313 4.45 0.65 -32.53
N HIS A 314 3.14 0.64 -32.73
CA HIS A 314 2.26 1.79 -32.53
C HIS A 314 1.17 1.42 -31.54
N TYR A 315 0.96 2.25 -30.52
CA TYR A 315 -0.14 2.04 -29.58
C TYR A 315 -1.46 2.43 -30.24
N LEU A 316 -2.53 1.73 -29.87
CA LEU A 316 -3.90 1.98 -30.35
C LEU A 316 -4.79 2.45 -29.21
N GLU A 317 -4.64 1.82 -28.04
CA GLU A 317 -5.45 2.10 -26.85
C GLU A 317 -4.62 1.77 -25.61
N ILE A 318 -4.74 2.60 -24.57
CA ILE A 318 -4.19 2.26 -23.25
C ILE A 318 -5.33 2.21 -22.24
N ILE A 319 -5.35 1.18 -21.41
CA ILE A 319 -6.30 1.01 -20.31
C ILE A 319 -5.51 0.97 -19.00
N VAL A 320 -5.89 1.77 -18.02
CA VAL A 320 -5.31 1.74 -16.67
C VAL A 320 -6.42 1.42 -15.68
N ASN A 321 -6.26 0.37 -14.87
CA ASN A 321 -7.27 -0.09 -13.89
C ASN A 321 -8.71 -0.11 -14.45
N ASP A 322 -8.89 -0.69 -15.65
CA ASP A 322 -10.16 -0.78 -16.40
C ASP A 322 -10.71 0.55 -16.98
N TRP A 323 -9.97 1.64 -16.93
CA TRP A 323 -10.30 2.91 -17.60
C TRP A 323 -9.54 3.09 -18.90
N THR A 324 -10.27 3.19 -20.02
CA THR A 324 -9.71 3.54 -21.33
C THR A 324 -9.21 4.99 -21.36
N ILE A 325 -7.95 5.16 -21.75
CA ILE A 325 -7.29 6.43 -22.02
C ILE A 325 -7.06 6.51 -23.53
N ARG A 326 -7.78 7.42 -24.20
CA ARG A 326 -7.53 7.73 -25.61
C ARG A 326 -6.46 8.81 -25.72
N LEU A 327 -5.44 8.55 -26.53
CA LEU A 327 -4.24 9.38 -26.59
C LEU A 327 -4.35 10.57 -27.53
N ASP A 328 -5.37 10.61 -28.41
CA ASP A 328 -5.71 11.80 -29.19
C ASP A 328 -6.00 13.04 -28.31
N ASP A 329 -6.37 12.81 -27.04
CA ASP A 329 -6.65 13.86 -26.05
C ASP A 329 -5.40 14.33 -25.28
N ILE A 330 -4.26 13.64 -25.38
CA ILE A 330 -3.07 13.91 -24.57
C ILE A 330 -1.82 13.87 -25.45
N ASN A 331 -1.19 15.03 -25.65
CA ASN A 331 0.09 15.19 -26.35
C ASN A 331 1.25 14.48 -25.60
N LEU A 332 1.27 13.15 -25.56
CA LEU A 332 2.28 12.32 -24.88
C LEU A 332 3.54 12.08 -25.74
N GLY A 333 3.89 13.06 -26.58
CA GLY A 333 5.06 12.99 -27.46
C GLY A 333 4.69 12.65 -28.90
N LYS A 334 4.29 13.69 -29.64
CA LYS A 334 4.20 13.79 -31.11
C LYS A 334 3.95 12.49 -31.87
N GLU A 335 2.67 12.20 -32.12
CA GLU A 335 2.30 11.60 -33.39
C GLU A 335 2.64 12.60 -34.51
N THR A 336 3.63 12.28 -35.34
CA THR A 336 3.64 12.87 -36.69
C THR A 336 2.59 12.15 -37.50
N HIS A 337 1.40 12.75 -37.60
CA HIS A 337 0.46 12.43 -38.67
C HIS A 337 1.19 12.60 -40.01
N TYR A 338 1.27 11.52 -40.77
CA TYR A 338 1.47 11.62 -42.21
C TYR A 338 0.14 11.23 -42.85
N GLU A 339 -0.53 12.23 -43.43
CA GLU A 339 -1.63 12.04 -44.36
C GLU A 339 -1.15 11.20 -45.56
N GLN A 340 -2.12 10.48 -46.15
CA GLN A 340 -1.97 9.47 -47.20
C GLN A 340 -1.18 9.89 -48.43
#